data_AF-A0AAE3Q7N9-F1
#
_entry.id   AF-A0AAE3Q7N9-F1
#
_cell.length_a   1.000
_cell.length_b   1.000
_cell.length_c   1.000
_cell.angle_alpha   90.00
_cell.angle_beta   90.00
_cell.angle_gamma   90.00
#
_symmetry.space_group_name_H-M   'P 1'
#
loop_
_entity.id
_entity.type
_entity.pdbx_description
1 polymer ?
#
loop_
_entity_poly.entity_id
_entity_poly.type
_entity_poly.pdbx_seq_one_letter_code
_entity_poly.pdbx_strand_id
1 'polypeptide(L)' 'MMLEQAGFALLSLRDTTVEMGQIASRLHHARQARREVLCVEEGRDWFDSRQAFLSTVAQLAESRRLSRYLYIAEKRTS' A
#
# COMPACT_ATOMS: atom_id res chain seq x y z
N MET A 1 -22.21 -9.44 -0.12
CA MET A 1 -20.75 -9.24 0.01
C MET A 1 -20.19 -10.16 1.11
N MET A 2 -18.93 -10.62 1.05
CA MET A 2 -18.36 -11.60 2.02
C MET A 2 -18.46 -11.13 3.48
N LEU A 3 -18.29 -9.84 3.76
CA LEU A 3 -18.46 -9.27 5.11
C LEU A 3 -19.90 -9.42 5.64
N GLU A 4 -20.92 -9.22 4.80
CA GLU A 4 -22.32 -9.38 5.21
C GLU A 4 -22.68 -10.83 5.50
N GLN A 5 -22.18 -11.75 4.67
CA GLN A 5 -22.33 -13.20 4.89
C GLN A 5 -21.64 -13.65 6.18
N ALA A 6 -20.55 -12.97 6.57
CA ALA A 6 -19.86 -13.20 7.83
C ALA A 6 -20.52 -12.49 9.04
N GLY A 7 -21.70 -11.89 8.89
CA GLY A 7 -22.45 -11.26 9.97
C GLY A 7 -22.03 -9.83 10.31
N PHE A 8 -21.33 -9.14 9.41
CA PHE A 8 -20.99 -7.73 9.58
C PHE A 8 -21.96 -6.83 8.81
N ALA A 9 -22.25 -5.65 9.36
CA ALA A 9 -22.86 -4.56 8.61
C ALA A 9 -21.75 -3.65 8.08
N LEU A 10 -21.71 -3.42 6.77
CA LEU A 10 -20.75 -2.51 6.16
C LEU A 10 -21.17 -1.07 6.45
N LEU A 11 -20.27 -0.31 7.08
CA LEU A 11 -20.46 1.10 7.40
C LEU A 11 -19.87 2.00 6.32
N SER A 12 -18.72 1.62 5.77
CA SER A 12 -18.03 2.42 4.75
C SER A 12 -17.14 1.53 3.87
N LEU A 13 -17.09 1.87 2.58
CA LEU A 13 -16.15 1.32 1.61
C LEU A 13 -15.49 2.49 0.89
N ARG A 14 -14.17 2.59 1.00
CA ARG A 14 -13.39 3.61 0.30
C ARG A 14 -12.31 2.97 -0.56
N ASP A 15 -12.26 3.36 -1.83
CA ASP A 15 -11.08 3.12 -2.65
C ASP A 15 -9.96 4.06 -2.21
N THR A 16 -8.84 3.49 -1.79
CA THR A 16 -7.63 4.21 -1.33
C THR A 16 -6.42 3.90 -2.21
N THR A 17 -6.68 3.43 -3.44
CA THR A 17 -5.63 3.01 -4.39
C THR A 17 -4.69 4.15 -4.73
N VAL A 18 -5.23 5.36 -4.93
CA VAL A 18 -4.42 6.55 -5.26
C VAL A 18 -3.51 6.92 -4.09
N GLU A 19 -4.03 6.95 -2.87
CA GLU A 19 -3.27 7.26 -1.66
C GLU A 19 -2.17 6.23 -1.41
N MET A 20 -2.44 4.94 -1.66
CA MET A 20 -1.43 3.89 -1.59
C MET A 20 -0.29 4.15 -2.59
N GLY A 21 -0.61 4.48 -3.84
CA GLY A 21 0.39 4.80 -4.86
C GLY A 21 1.23 6.02 -4.48
N GLN A 22 0.59 7.07 -3.95
CA GLN A 22 1.28 8.28 -3.46
C GLN A 22 2.24 7.97 -2.31
N ILE A 23 1.83 7.14 -1.34
CA ILE A 23 2.70 6.71 -0.24
C ILE A 23 3.91 5.94 -0.78
N ALA A 24 3.70 4.99 -1.69
CA ALA A 24 4.78 4.22 -2.30
C ALA A 24 5.79 5.12 -3.02
N SER A 25 5.31 6.08 -3.82
CA SER A 25 6.15 7.07 -4.51
C SER A 25 6.94 7.95 -3.54
N ARG A 26 6.30 8.49 -2.49
CA ARG A 26 6.97 9.31 -1.48
C ARG A 26 8.05 8.54 -0.74
N LEU A 27 7.79 7.30 -0.37
CA LEU A 27 8.79 6.43 0.27
C LEU A 27 9.95 6.12 -0.67
N HIS A 28 9.67 5.81 -1.93
CA HIS A 28 10.70 5.59 -2.94
C HIS A 28 11.63 6.80 -3.09
N HIS A 29 11.07 8.02 -3.18
CA HIS A 29 11.85 9.25 -3.24
C HIS A 29 12.65 9.52 -1.96
N ALA A 30 12.01 9.33 -0.79
CA ALA A 30 12.67 9.53 0.50
C ALA A 30 13.85 8.58 0.72
N ARG A 31 13.73 7.34 0.26
CA ARG A 31 14.80 6.33 0.29
C ARG A 31 15.90 6.65 -0.71
N GLN A 32 15.54 7.06 -1.93
CA GLN A 32 16.51 7.47 -2.94
C GLN A 32 17.39 8.64 -2.46
N ALA A 33 16.79 9.63 -1.79
CA ALA A 33 17.51 10.76 -1.21
C ALA A 33 18.50 10.37 -0.09
N ARG A 34 18.35 9.17 0.49
CA ARG A 34 19.19 8.62 1.56
C ARG A 34 19.93 7.36 1.13
N ARG A 35 20.09 7.15 -0.18
CA ARG A 35 20.61 5.90 -0.77
C ARG A 35 21.92 5.45 -0.13
N GLU A 36 22.87 6.35 0.07
CA GLU A 36 24.20 6.01 0.59
C GLU A 36 24.13 5.44 2.00
N VAL A 37 23.48 6.15 2.92
CA VAL A 37 23.29 5.72 4.31
C VAL A 37 22.53 4.40 4.36
N LEU A 38 21.42 4.29 3.61
CA LEU A 38 20.61 3.08 3.60
C LEU A 38 21.37 1.89 3.00
N CYS A 39 22.12 2.06 1.90
CA CYS A 39 22.91 0.95 1.36
C CYS A 39 23.95 0.40 2.35
N VAL A 40 24.48 1.26 3.23
CA VAL A 40 25.40 0.85 4.30
C VAL A 40 24.65 0.14 5.42
N GLU A 41 23.50 0.66 5.85
CA GLU A 41 22.75 0.13 7.01
C GLU A 41 22.00 -1.18 6.72
N GLU A 42 21.33 -1.27 5.57
CA GLU A 42 20.46 -2.40 5.23
C GLU A 42 21.04 -3.31 4.12
N GLY A 43 22.13 -2.88 3.48
CA GLY A 43 22.77 -3.61 2.38
C GLY A 43 22.18 -3.25 1.01
N ARG A 44 23.05 -3.33 -0.01
CA ARG A 44 22.72 -2.91 -1.38
C ARG A 44 21.54 -3.66 -1.98
N ASP A 45 21.56 -4.99 -1.87
CA ASP A 45 20.54 -5.85 -2.49
C ASP A 45 19.16 -5.62 -1.88
N TRP A 46 19.11 -5.39 -0.56
CA TRP A 46 17.88 -5.07 0.13
C TRP A 46 17.35 -3.70 -0.25
N PHE A 47 18.25 -2.70 -0.36
CA PHE A 47 17.88 -1.37 -0.84
C PHE A 47 17.24 -1.42 -2.22
N ASP A 48 17.90 -2.09 -3.16
CA ASP A 48 17.46 -2.19 -4.55
C ASP A 48 16.13 -2.98 -4.65
N SER A 49 15.99 -4.08 -3.91
CA SER A 49 14.73 -4.85 -3.83
C SER A 49 13.57 -4.00 -3.30
N ARG A 50 13.80 -3.22 -2.23
CA ARG A 50 12.78 -2.35 -1.65
C ARG A 50 12.42 -1.20 -2.59
N GLN A 51 13.39 -0.61 -3.31
CA GLN A 51 13.12 0.42 -4.31
C GLN A 51 12.27 -0.15 -5.46
N ALA A 52 12.61 -1.33 -5.98
CA ALA A 52 11.85 -1.99 -7.03
C ALA A 52 10.42 -2.33 -6.59
N PHE A 53 10.22 -2.77 -5.35
CA PHE A 53 8.91 -3.00 -4.78
C PHE A 53 8.07 -1.72 -4.75
N LEU A 54 8.62 -0.61 -4.23
CA LEU A 54 7.90 0.65 -4.10
C LEU A 54 7.53 1.26 -5.46
N SER A 55 8.45 1.21 -6.43
CA SER A 55 8.17 1.68 -7.80
C SER A 55 7.10 0.84 -8.47
N THR A 56 7.14 -0.49 -8.29
CA THR A 56 6.14 -1.42 -8.83
C THR A 56 4.76 -1.15 -8.24
N VAL A 57 4.65 -0.98 -6.91
CA VAL A 57 3.37 -0.66 -6.26
C VAL A 57 2.79 0.66 -6.77
N ALA A 58 3.63 1.70 -6.90
CA ALA A 58 3.20 2.99 -7.44
C ALA A 58 2.64 2.85 -8.88
N GLN A 59 3.37 2.13 -9.75
CA GLN A 59 2.95 1.90 -11.14
C GLN A 59 1.67 1.06 -11.23
N LEU A 60 1.54 0.02 -10.41
CA LEU A 60 0.34 -0.83 -10.41
C LEU A 60 -0.89 -0.08 -9.88
N ALA A 61 -0.72 0.78 -8.88
CA ALA A 61 -1.78 1.64 -8.37
C ALA A 61 -2.23 2.67 -9.43
N GLU A 62 -1.28 3.35 -10.09
CA GLU A 62 -1.56 4.32 -11.16
C GLU A 62 -2.28 3.68 -12.35
N SER A 63 -1.84 2.49 -12.75
CA SER A 63 -2.46 1.73 -13.84
C SER A 63 -3.76 1.01 -13.45
N ARG A 64 -4.23 1.15 -12.20
CA ARG A 64 -5.40 0.43 -11.65
C ARG A 64 -5.32 -1.10 -11.78
N ARG A 65 -4.11 -1.65 -11.83
CA ARG A 65 -3.84 -3.10 -11.85
C ARG A 65 -3.67 -3.67 -10.45
N LEU A 66 -3.58 -2.81 -9.44
CA LEU A 66 -3.63 -3.14 -8.02
C LEU A 66 -4.57 -2.14 -7.34
N SER A 67 -5.51 -2.63 -6.55
CA SER A 67 -6.45 -1.80 -5.79
C SER A 67 -6.27 -1.97 -4.28
N ARG A 68 -6.58 -0.91 -3.52
CA ARG A 68 -6.62 -0.96 -2.06
C ARG A 68 -7.94 -0.38 -1.55
N TYR A 69 -8.83 -1.25 -1.10
CA TYR A 69 -10.10 -0.86 -0.50
C TYR A 69 -10.04 -0.89 1.03
N LEU A 70 -10.46 0.19 1.67
CA LEU A 70 -10.68 0.27 3.10
C LEU A 70 -12.15 -0.03 3.40
N TYR A 71 -12.37 -1.10 4.17
CA TYR A 71 -13.70 -1.49 4.65
C TYR A 71 -13.80 -1.13 6.13
N ILE A 72 -14.83 -0.37 6.48
CA ILE A 72 -15.25 -0.16 7.86
C ILE A 72 -16.56 -0.92 8.02
N ALA A 73 -16.59 -1.85 8.96
CA ALA A 73 -17.76 -2.67 9.22
C ALA A 73 -17.90 -2.91 10.72
N GLU A 74 -19.14 -3.07 11.16
CA GLU A 74 -19.48 -3.44 12.53
C GLU A 74 -20.01 -4.87 12.58
N LYS A 75 -19.75 -5.57 13.68
CA LYS A 75 -20.38 -6.86 13.91
C LYS A 75 -21.85 -6.60 14.20
N ARG A 76 -22.76 -7.29 13.51
CA ARG A 76 -24.18 -7.21 13.85
C ARG A 76 -24.37 -7.77 15.25
N THR A 77 -24.80 -6.92 16.18
CA THR A 77 -25.29 -7.38 17.48
C THR A 77 -26.67 -7.96 17.23
N SER A 78 -26.77 -9.28 17.29
CA SER A 78 -28.04 -10.03 17.33
C SER A 78 -28.84 -9.68 18.57
#